data_AF-A0A915PZY6-F1
#
_entry.id   AF-A0A915PZY6-F1
#
_cell.length_a   1.000
_cell.length_b   1.000
_cell.length_c   1.000
_cell.angle_alpha   90.00
_cell.angle_beta   90.00
_cell.angle_gamma   90.00
#
_symmetry.space_group_name_H-M   'P 1'
#
loop_
_entity.id
_entity.type
_entity.pdbx_description
1 polymer ?
#
loop_
_entity_poly.entity_id
_entity_poly.type
_entity_poly.pdbx_seq_one_letter_code
_entity_poly.pdbx_strand_id
1 'polypeptide(L)'
;MEGINGERLSDNKERSPKLPHDIAAEVIKGQHLKHVETSEKSILPTALDIRQEKIDSELKEEIRGHDRGKLRHADIVEKNILPKPEDMYREKVNENLKGEIKTHDTRKLRHAEIVEKNVLPTSVDIAREKVPSLIMNFDTEKLKHIDPVVKITLPSAEDVIREQDELKIEKDEGKNGI
;
A
#
# COMPACT_ATOMS: atom_id res chain seq x y z
N MET A 1 -98.93 -1.02 44.31
CA MET A 1 -97.88 -1.86 43.70
C MET A 1 -96.84 -0.91 43.13
N GLU A 2 -95.56 -0.93 43.41
CA GLU A 2 -94.66 -1.65 44.31
C GLU A 2 -93.40 -0.75 44.35
N GLY A 3 -92.77 -0.58 45.51
CA GLY A 3 -91.51 0.13 45.63
C GLY A 3 -90.32 -0.79 45.32
N ILE A 4 -89.30 -0.28 44.64
CA ILE A 4 -88.00 -0.95 44.51
C ILE A 4 -86.93 -0.10 45.21
N ASN A 5 -86.43 -0.64 46.31
CA ASN A 5 -85.29 -0.13 47.06
C ASN A 5 -84.00 -0.69 46.44
N GLY A 6 -83.07 0.16 46.04
CA GLY A 6 -81.72 -0.24 45.60
C GLY A 6 -80.70 0.00 46.71
N GLU A 7 -80.27 -1.07 47.37
CA GLU A 7 -79.09 -1.09 48.24
C GLU A 7 -77.82 -0.75 47.45
N ARG A 8 -76.95 0.08 48.03
CA ARG A 8 -75.58 0.30 47.55
C ARG A 8 -74.59 -0.17 48.62
N LEU A 9 -73.84 -1.21 48.29
CA LEU A 9 -72.81 -1.85 49.11
C LEU A 9 -71.63 -0.91 49.39
N SER A 10 -71.07 -1.04 50.60
CA SER A 10 -69.97 -0.25 51.15
C SER A 10 -68.59 -0.84 50.81
N ASP A 11 -67.68 -0.01 50.28
CA ASP A 11 -66.28 -0.39 49.97
C ASP A 11 -65.35 -0.21 51.17
N ASN A 12 -64.69 -1.29 51.60
CA ASN A 12 -63.62 -1.32 52.59
C ASN A 12 -62.30 -0.81 51.99
N LYS A 13 -61.68 0.21 52.59
CA LYS A 13 -60.49 0.89 52.08
C LYS A 13 -59.21 0.42 52.80
N GLU A 14 -58.56 -0.61 52.27
CA GLU A 14 -57.15 -0.91 52.55
C GLU A 14 -56.25 0.24 52.05
N ARG A 15 -55.39 0.77 52.93
CA ARG A 15 -54.54 1.95 52.67
C ARG A 15 -53.31 1.58 51.83
N SER A 16 -53.27 2.01 50.57
CA SER A 16 -52.03 2.03 49.76
C SER A 16 -50.99 3.00 50.36
N PRO A 17 -49.68 2.71 50.27
CA PRO A 17 -48.63 3.56 50.82
C PRO A 17 -48.67 4.95 50.16
N LYS A 18 -48.79 5.99 50.99
CA LYS A 18 -48.84 7.38 50.52
C LYS A 18 -47.44 7.94 50.44
N LEU A 19 -47.17 8.74 49.41
CA LEU A 19 -45.93 9.49 49.28
C LEU A 19 -45.69 10.32 50.56
N PRO A 20 -44.44 10.37 51.07
CA PRO A 20 -44.10 11.23 52.19
C PRO A 20 -44.55 12.66 51.91
N HIS A 21 -45.10 13.31 52.93
CA HIS A 21 -45.75 14.61 52.80
C HIS A 21 -44.86 15.62 52.08
N ASP A 22 -43.55 15.61 52.36
CA ASP A 22 -42.60 16.59 51.85
C ASP A 22 -42.36 16.44 50.33
N ILE A 23 -42.25 15.20 49.83
CA ILE A 23 -42.07 14.92 48.40
C ILE A 23 -43.37 15.22 47.64
N ALA A 24 -44.51 14.84 48.23
CA ALA A 24 -45.82 15.14 47.66
C ALA A 24 -46.01 16.66 47.55
N ALA A 25 -45.64 17.42 48.59
CA ALA A 25 -45.70 18.87 48.58
C ALA A 25 -44.80 19.47 47.47
N GLU A 26 -43.57 18.99 47.31
CA GLU A 26 -42.63 19.55 46.33
C GLU A 26 -42.98 19.19 44.87
N VAL A 27 -43.52 17.99 44.62
CA VAL A 27 -44.03 17.61 43.28
C VAL A 27 -45.24 18.45 42.90
N ILE A 28 -46.16 18.70 43.84
CA ILE A 28 -47.33 19.58 43.61
C ILE A 28 -46.89 21.02 43.36
N LYS A 29 -45.77 21.44 43.96
CA LYS A 29 -45.23 22.80 43.83
C LYS A 29 -44.82 23.17 42.41
N GLY A 30 -44.65 22.18 41.52
CA GLY A 30 -44.36 22.38 40.10
C GLY A 30 -42.98 23.01 39.87
N GLN A 31 -42.03 22.24 39.32
CA GLN A 31 -40.75 22.82 38.94
C GLN A 31 -40.91 23.62 37.65
N HIS A 32 -40.53 24.89 37.69
CA HIS A 32 -40.41 25.73 36.50
C HIS A 32 -39.17 25.32 35.70
N LEU A 33 -39.31 24.32 34.85
CA LEU A 33 -38.30 24.00 33.84
C LEU A 33 -38.27 25.12 32.80
N LYS A 34 -37.07 25.48 32.32
CA LYS A 34 -36.95 26.46 31.24
C LYS A 34 -37.66 25.93 30.00
N HIS A 35 -38.56 26.74 29.44
CA HIS A 35 -39.17 26.43 28.16
C HIS A 35 -38.08 26.41 27.08
N VAL A 36 -38.06 25.33 26.28
CA VAL A 36 -37.21 25.23 25.09
C VAL A 36 -38.14 25.12 23.89
N GLU A 37 -38.16 26.15 23.05
CA GLU A 37 -38.85 26.11 21.77
C GLU A 37 -38.04 25.27 20.77
N THR A 38 -38.67 24.24 20.22
CA THR A 38 -38.11 23.47 19.10
C THR A 38 -38.84 23.87 17.83
N SER A 39 -38.10 24.21 16.77
CA SER A 39 -38.67 24.52 15.46
C SER A 39 -38.19 23.50 14.43
N GLU A 40 -39.13 22.85 13.75
CA GLU A 40 -38.87 22.02 12.59
C GLU A 40 -38.72 22.92 11.36
N LYS A 41 -37.56 22.83 10.69
CA LYS A 41 -37.34 23.56 9.43
C LYS A 41 -37.81 22.71 8.26
N SER A 42 -39.09 22.84 7.89
CA SER A 42 -39.57 22.34 6.61
C SER A 42 -39.22 23.34 5.50
N ILE A 43 -38.09 23.14 4.82
CA ILE A 43 -37.75 23.95 3.65
C ILE A 43 -38.61 23.51 2.45
N LEU A 44 -39.34 24.45 1.87
CA LEU A 44 -40.03 24.24 0.61
C LEU A 44 -39.04 24.37 -0.55
N PRO A 45 -39.26 23.65 -1.67
CA PRO A 45 -38.45 23.83 -2.87
C PRO A 45 -38.40 25.30 -3.28
N THR A 46 -37.20 25.75 -3.65
CA THR A 46 -36.96 27.10 -4.13
C THR A 46 -37.53 27.24 -5.54
N ALA A 47 -37.84 28.47 -5.95
CA ALA A 47 -38.21 28.75 -7.35
C ALA A 47 -37.12 28.34 -8.37
N LEU A 48 -35.86 28.20 -7.95
CA LEU A 48 -34.80 27.62 -8.79
C LEU A 48 -35.01 26.12 -8.99
N ASP A 49 -35.28 25.38 -7.91
CA ASP A 49 -35.48 23.93 -7.93
C ASP A 49 -36.64 23.55 -8.86
N ILE A 50 -37.76 24.28 -8.77
CA ILE A 50 -38.94 24.08 -9.63
C ILE A 50 -38.63 24.36 -11.11
N ARG A 51 -37.84 25.41 -11.40
CA ARG A 51 -37.47 25.76 -12.78
C ARG A 51 -36.55 24.72 -13.39
N GLN A 52 -35.58 24.22 -12.63
CA GLN A 52 -34.67 23.18 -13.09
C GLN A 52 -35.42 21.89 -13.40
N GLU A 53 -36.31 21.44 -12.51
CA GLU A 53 -37.11 20.22 -12.71
C GLU A 53 -38.05 20.32 -13.92
N LYS A 54 -38.58 21.52 -14.19
CA LYS A 54 -39.42 21.77 -15.36
C LYS A 54 -38.62 21.63 -16.67
N ILE A 55 -37.38 22.12 -16.70
CA ILE A 55 -36.47 21.98 -17.87
C ILE A 55 -36.18 20.49 -18.13
N ASP A 56 -35.88 19.72 -17.09
CA ASP A 56 -35.59 18.29 -17.22
C ASP A 56 -36.80 17.51 -17.73
N SER A 57 -38.00 17.89 -17.30
CA SER A 57 -39.26 17.28 -17.75
C SER A 57 -39.55 17.56 -19.23
N GLU A 58 -39.35 18.80 -19.67
CA GLU A 58 -39.54 19.22 -21.07
C GLU A 58 -38.56 18.50 -22.00
N LEU A 59 -37.27 18.49 -21.67
CA LEU A 59 -36.24 17.76 -22.41
C LEU A 59 -36.58 16.26 -22.50
N LYS A 60 -37.09 15.68 -21.43
CA LYS A 60 -37.48 14.26 -21.41
C LYS A 60 -38.66 13.97 -22.34
N GLU A 61 -39.64 14.87 -22.42
CA GLU A 61 -40.73 14.75 -23.39
C GLU A 61 -40.26 14.96 -24.83
N GLU A 62 -39.34 15.90 -25.06
CA GLU A 62 -38.74 16.12 -26.38
C GLU A 62 -37.96 14.89 -26.88
N ILE A 63 -37.16 14.27 -26.01
CA ILE A 63 -36.43 13.03 -26.32
C ILE A 63 -37.41 11.87 -26.57
N ARG A 64 -38.50 11.78 -25.79
CA ARG A 64 -39.55 10.76 -26.01
C ARG A 64 -40.28 10.93 -27.34
N GLY A 65 -40.57 12.16 -27.72
CA GLY A 65 -41.23 12.52 -28.98
C GLY A 65 -40.28 12.61 -30.18
N HIS A 66 -38.98 12.38 -29.99
CA HIS A 66 -37.99 12.55 -31.03
C HIS A 66 -38.22 11.55 -32.18
N ASP A 67 -38.46 12.10 -33.37
CA ASP A 67 -38.61 11.33 -34.59
C ASP A 67 -37.27 10.77 -35.06
N ARG A 68 -37.07 9.46 -34.88
CA ARG A 68 -35.88 8.74 -35.32
C ARG A 68 -35.66 8.82 -36.83
N GLY A 69 -36.68 9.11 -37.63
CA GLY A 69 -36.57 9.32 -39.08
C GLY A 69 -35.84 10.61 -39.47
N LYS A 70 -35.68 11.56 -38.54
CA LYS A 70 -34.88 12.78 -38.73
C LYS A 70 -33.38 12.57 -38.48
N LEU A 71 -33.00 11.41 -37.94
CA LEU A 71 -31.59 11.07 -37.77
C LEU A 71 -30.99 10.79 -39.14
N ARG A 72 -29.78 11.31 -39.38
CA ARG A 72 -29.02 11.00 -40.59
C ARG A 72 -28.74 9.49 -40.62
N HIS A 73 -28.97 8.85 -41.76
CA HIS A 73 -28.50 7.48 -41.96
C HIS A 73 -26.98 7.43 -41.83
N ALA A 74 -26.51 6.46 -41.05
CA ALA A 74 -25.11 6.10 -40.94
C ALA A 74 -24.95 4.72 -41.59
N ASP A 75 -24.15 4.65 -42.66
CA ASP A 75 -23.83 3.39 -43.31
C ASP A 75 -22.85 2.61 -42.43
N ILE A 76 -23.32 1.51 -41.83
CA ILE A 76 -22.48 0.60 -41.06
C ILE A 76 -21.92 -0.44 -42.03
N VAL A 77 -20.62 -0.34 -42.35
CA VAL A 77 -19.91 -1.35 -43.14
C VAL A 77 -19.23 -2.34 -42.20
N GLU A 78 -19.82 -3.51 -42.03
CA GLU A 78 -19.18 -4.64 -41.33
C GLU A 78 -18.06 -5.20 -42.20
N LYS A 79 -16.80 -5.03 -41.75
CA LYS A 79 -15.63 -5.56 -42.46
C LYS A 79 -15.35 -7.00 -42.04
N ASN A 80 -16.03 -7.94 -42.70
CA ASN A 80 -15.71 -9.36 -42.59
C ASN A 80 -14.53 -9.71 -43.51
N ILE A 81 -13.31 -9.44 -43.04
CA ILE A 81 -12.10 -9.89 -43.74
C ILE A 81 -11.90 -11.39 -43.54
N LEU A 82 -11.79 -12.12 -44.65
CA LEU A 82 -11.39 -13.52 -44.60
C LEU A 82 -9.89 -13.62 -44.29
N PRO A 83 -9.44 -14.66 -43.54
CA PRO A 83 -8.02 -14.94 -43.37
C PRO A 83 -7.31 -15.02 -44.71
N LYS A 84 -6.11 -14.44 -44.80
CA LYS A 84 -5.29 -14.54 -46.02
C LYS A 84 -4.67 -15.94 -46.09
N PRO A 85 -4.27 -16.40 -47.28
CA PRO A 85 -3.50 -17.65 -47.41
C PRO A 85 -2.25 -17.67 -46.51
N GLU A 86 -1.58 -16.53 -46.36
CA GLU A 86 -0.42 -16.37 -45.46
C GLU A 86 -0.76 -16.67 -43.99
N ASP A 87 -1.98 -16.32 -43.55
CA ASP A 87 -2.43 -16.61 -42.19
C ASP A 87 -2.58 -18.11 -41.96
N MET A 88 -3.10 -18.83 -42.96
CA MET A 88 -3.21 -20.28 -42.92
C MET A 88 -1.84 -20.98 -42.95
N TYR A 89 -0.90 -20.49 -43.77
CA TYR A 89 0.46 -21.04 -43.83
C TYR A 89 1.17 -20.87 -42.50
N ARG A 90 1.11 -19.69 -41.91
CA ARG A 90 1.71 -19.41 -40.59
C ARG A 90 1.13 -20.30 -39.50
N GLU A 91 -0.19 -20.51 -39.49
CA GLU A 91 -0.85 -21.40 -38.53
C GLU A 91 -0.40 -22.86 -38.72
N LYS A 92 -0.35 -23.35 -39.96
CA LYS A 92 0.11 -24.71 -40.27
C LYS A 92 1.55 -24.96 -39.83
N VAL A 93 2.45 -23.99 -40.03
CA VAL A 93 3.84 -24.07 -39.57
C VAL A 93 3.91 -24.14 -38.04
N ASN A 94 3.09 -23.34 -37.34
CA ASN A 94 3.04 -23.34 -35.87
C ASN A 94 2.58 -24.69 -35.32
N GLU A 95 1.53 -25.28 -35.91
CA GLU A 95 1.05 -26.60 -35.48
C GLU A 95 2.07 -27.71 -35.72
N ASN A 96 2.79 -27.68 -36.86
CA ASN A 96 3.86 -28.64 -37.10
C ASN A 96 4.99 -28.50 -36.06
N LEU A 97 5.44 -27.27 -35.80
CA LEU A 97 6.50 -27.00 -34.83
C LEU A 97 6.09 -27.43 -33.41
N LYS A 98 4.83 -27.16 -33.00
CA LYS A 98 4.28 -27.64 -31.73
C LYS A 98 4.28 -29.17 -31.64
N GLY A 99 3.91 -29.86 -32.73
CA GLY A 99 3.96 -31.32 -32.80
C GLY A 99 5.38 -31.87 -32.64
N GLU A 100 6.34 -31.30 -33.36
CA GLU A 100 7.76 -31.66 -33.26
C GLU A 100 8.32 -31.43 -31.85
N ILE A 101 8.02 -30.29 -31.24
CA ILE A 101 8.42 -29.98 -29.86
C ILE A 101 7.77 -30.96 -28.87
N LYS A 102 6.49 -31.30 -29.05
CA LYS A 102 5.79 -32.26 -28.18
C LYS A 102 6.37 -33.66 -28.26
N THR A 103 6.76 -34.10 -29.45
CA THR A 103 7.37 -35.42 -29.65
C THR A 103 8.82 -35.49 -29.16
N HIS A 104 9.56 -34.38 -29.26
CA HIS A 104 10.96 -34.23 -28.81
C HIS A 104 11.80 -35.51 -28.96
N ASP A 105 12.00 -35.95 -30.20
CA ASP A 105 12.77 -37.16 -30.48
C ASP A 105 14.26 -36.94 -30.17
N THR A 106 14.67 -37.39 -28.99
CA THR A 106 16.05 -37.27 -28.49
C THR A 106 17.07 -38.05 -29.33
N ARG A 107 16.62 -39.00 -30.18
CA ARG A 107 17.50 -39.75 -31.09
C ARG A 107 18.00 -38.89 -32.25
N LYS A 108 17.34 -37.77 -32.54
CA LYS A 108 17.77 -36.77 -33.53
C LYS A 108 18.79 -35.78 -32.95
N LEU A 109 19.01 -35.78 -31.64
CA LEU A 109 20.03 -34.96 -31.02
C LEU A 109 21.41 -35.57 -31.28
N ARG A 110 22.41 -34.71 -31.47
CA ARG A 110 23.80 -35.17 -31.57
C ARG A 110 24.22 -35.78 -30.23
N HIS A 111 24.95 -36.89 -30.28
CA HIS A 111 25.55 -37.48 -29.09
C HIS A 111 26.55 -36.50 -28.47
N ALA A 112 26.44 -36.32 -27.15
CA ALA A 112 27.39 -35.56 -26.35
C ALA A 112 28.04 -36.51 -25.34
N GLU A 113 29.35 -36.71 -25.46
CA GLU A 113 30.14 -37.48 -24.49
C GLU A 113 30.56 -36.55 -23.36
N ILE A 114 30.09 -36.82 -22.14
CA ILE A 114 30.41 -36.03 -20.94
C ILE A 114 31.49 -36.78 -20.17
N VAL A 115 32.69 -36.18 -20.07
CA VAL A 115 33.78 -36.70 -19.24
C VAL A 115 33.77 -35.95 -17.90
N GLU A 116 33.23 -36.58 -16.87
CA GLU A 116 33.32 -36.08 -15.50
C GLU A 116 34.76 -36.26 -14.97
N LYS A 117 35.48 -35.15 -14.78
CA LYS A 117 36.85 -35.19 -14.24
C LYS A 117 36.84 -35.13 -12.72
N ASN A 118 36.88 -36.31 -12.11
CA ASN A 118 37.13 -36.47 -10.68
C ASN A 118 38.65 -36.38 -10.39
N VAL A 119 39.20 -35.16 -10.37
CA VAL A 119 40.60 -34.95 -10.01
C VAL A 119 40.73 -34.96 -8.49
N LEU A 120 41.60 -35.83 -7.96
CA LEU A 120 41.92 -35.81 -6.54
C LEU A 120 42.64 -34.51 -6.16
N PRO A 121 42.42 -33.96 -4.96
CA PRO A 121 43.14 -32.78 -4.50
C PRO A 121 44.65 -32.97 -4.63
N THR A 122 45.35 -31.96 -5.16
CA THR A 122 46.81 -32.01 -5.25
C THR A 122 47.45 -31.79 -3.87
N SER A 123 48.73 -32.14 -3.72
CA SER A 123 49.48 -31.83 -2.50
C SER A 123 49.50 -30.33 -2.18
N VAL A 124 49.45 -29.48 -3.20
CA VAL A 124 49.37 -28.02 -3.06
C VAL A 124 48.02 -27.59 -2.51
N ASP A 125 46.93 -28.19 -2.98
CA ASP A 125 45.58 -27.87 -2.50
C ASP A 125 45.44 -28.24 -1.02
N ILE A 126 45.92 -29.43 -0.65
CA ILE A 126 45.95 -29.90 0.75
C ILE A 126 46.82 -28.99 1.62
N ALA A 127 47.98 -28.57 1.11
CA ALA A 127 48.87 -27.68 1.85
C ALA A 127 48.22 -26.30 2.09
N ARG A 128 47.58 -25.72 1.07
CA ARG A 128 46.85 -24.45 1.19
C ARG A 128 45.71 -24.55 2.21
N GLU A 129 44.95 -25.64 2.18
CA GLU A 129 43.83 -25.85 3.11
C GLU A 129 44.30 -25.97 4.58
N LYS A 130 45.52 -26.47 4.82
CA LYS A 130 46.08 -26.62 6.17
C LYS A 130 46.64 -25.31 6.76
N VAL A 131 46.87 -24.27 5.95
CA VAL A 131 47.47 -23.01 6.41
C VAL A 131 46.65 -22.31 7.51
N PRO A 132 45.32 -22.12 7.38
CA PRO A 132 44.52 -21.45 8.42
C PRO A 132 44.59 -22.15 9.77
N SER A 133 44.55 -23.49 9.78
CA SER A 133 44.68 -24.27 11.03
C SER A 133 46.08 -24.17 11.64
N LEU A 134 47.12 -24.08 10.81
CA LEU A 134 48.49 -23.90 11.29
C LEU A 134 48.70 -22.50 11.90
N ILE A 135 48.10 -21.48 11.31
CA ILE A 135 48.12 -20.11 11.84
C ILE A 135 47.38 -20.06 13.18
N MET A 136 46.21 -20.69 13.27
CA MET A 136 45.40 -20.70 14.50
C MET A 136 46.13 -21.39 15.67
N ASN A 137 46.91 -22.43 15.38
CA ASN A 137 47.66 -23.20 16.38
C ASN A 137 49.13 -22.75 16.48
N PHE A 138 49.49 -21.57 15.96
CA PHE A 138 50.86 -21.10 15.96
C PHE A 138 51.30 -20.69 17.37
N ASP A 139 52.43 -21.24 17.81
CA ASP A 139 53.00 -21.02 19.13
C ASP A 139 53.97 -19.82 19.11
N THR A 140 53.52 -18.70 19.68
CA THR A 140 54.28 -17.45 19.74
C THR A 140 55.47 -17.51 20.71
N GLU A 141 55.46 -18.41 21.69
CA GLU A 141 56.54 -18.54 22.68
C GLU A 141 57.82 -19.12 22.08
N LYS A 142 57.71 -19.75 20.90
CA LYS A 142 58.87 -20.25 20.13
C LYS A 142 59.54 -19.18 19.30
N LEU A 143 58.98 -17.97 19.22
CA LEU A 143 59.64 -16.84 18.56
C LEU A 143 60.79 -16.35 19.42
N LYS A 144 61.96 -16.17 18.80
CA LYS A 144 63.10 -15.57 19.48
C LYS A 144 62.80 -14.11 19.75
N HIS A 145 62.99 -13.68 20.99
CA HIS A 145 62.95 -12.26 21.34
C HIS A 145 63.98 -11.50 20.51
N ILE A 146 63.56 -10.37 19.93
CA ILE A 146 64.44 -9.43 19.25
C ILE A 146 64.13 -8.04 19.79
N ASP A 147 65.15 -7.29 20.19
CA ASP A 147 65.01 -5.90 20.57
C ASP A 147 64.96 -5.05 19.28
N PRO A 148 63.82 -4.45 18.92
CA PRO A 148 63.72 -3.65 17.71
C PRO A 148 64.50 -2.34 17.87
N VAL A 149 65.45 -2.09 16.98
CA VAL A 149 66.13 -0.79 16.89
C VAL A 149 65.30 0.14 16.00
N VAL A 150 64.40 0.92 16.62
CA VAL A 150 63.61 1.94 15.92
C VAL A 150 64.45 3.21 15.82
N LYS A 151 65.03 3.47 14.63
CA LYS A 151 65.72 4.74 14.34
C LYS A 151 64.68 5.80 14.00
N ILE A 152 64.27 6.58 15.00
CA ILE A 152 63.45 7.77 14.78
C ILE A 152 64.42 8.93 14.56
N THR A 153 64.48 9.47 13.34
CA THR A 153 65.11 10.77 13.10
C THR A 153 64.15 11.84 13.56
N LEU A 154 64.57 12.67 14.51
CA LEU A 154 63.80 13.87 14.88
C LEU A 154 63.81 14.84 13.69
N PRO A 155 62.68 15.50 13.37
CA PRO A 155 62.65 16.51 12.33
C PRO A 155 63.67 17.62 12.63
N SER A 156 64.36 18.11 11.60
CA SER A 156 65.29 19.24 11.73
C SER A 156 64.53 20.53 11.97
N ALA A 157 65.19 21.53 12.57
CA ALA A 157 64.63 22.87 12.67
C ALA A 157 64.25 23.44 11.29
N GLU A 158 65.01 23.09 10.24
CA GLU A 158 64.69 23.45 8.85
C GLU A 158 63.41 22.81 8.34
N ASP A 159 63.13 21.57 8.75
CA ASP A 159 61.90 20.87 8.38
C ASP A 159 60.67 21.54 9.00
N VAL A 160 60.80 21.98 10.26
CA VAL A 160 59.75 22.71 10.97
C VAL A 160 59.54 24.10 10.38
N ILE A 161 60.61 24.80 10.00
CA ILE A 161 60.52 26.13 9.38
C ILE A 161 59.85 26.03 8.01
N ARG A 162 60.25 25.05 7.19
CA ARG A 162 59.65 24.81 5.87
C ARG A 162 58.15 24.53 5.99
N GLU A 163 57.74 23.68 6.92
CA GLU A 163 56.32 23.42 7.18
C GLU A 163 55.57 24.69 7.61
N GLN A 164 56.16 25.52 8.48
CA GLN A 164 55.55 26.80 8.87
C GLN A 164 55.40 27.78 7.71
N ASP A 165 56.32 27.77 6.74
CA ASP A 165 56.25 28.63 5.58
C ASP A 165 55.25 28.10 4.53
N GLU A 166 55.16 26.79 4.33
CA GLU A 166 54.11 26.14 3.52
C GLU A 166 52.71 26.47 4.07
N LEU A 167 52.52 26.42 5.40
CA LEU A 167 51.28 26.81 6.06
C LEU A 167 50.95 28.31 5.94
N LYS A 168 51.93 29.18 5.69
CA LYS A 168 51.70 30.61 5.43
C LYS A 168 51.30 30.83 3.97
N ILE A 169 51.94 30.13 3.03
CA ILE A 169 51.62 30.21 1.60
C ILE A 169 50.17 29.77 1.35
N GLU A 170 49.71 28.66 1.95
CA GLU A 170 48.31 28.24 1.81
C GLU A 170 47.30 29.26 2.38
N LYS A 171 47.67 30.02 3.42
CA LYS A 171 46.80 31.06 3.99
C LYS A 171 46.72 32.32 3.11
N ASP A 172 47.74 32.60 2.33
CA ASP A 172 47.79 33.77 1.43
C ASP A 172 47.19 33.46 0.04
N GLU A 173 47.30 32.22 -0.46
CA GLU A 173 46.67 31.81 -1.72
C GLU A 173 45.14 31.64 -1.61
N GLY A 174 44.60 31.41 -0.41
CA GLY A 174 43.15 31.41 -0.15
C GLY A 174 42.47 32.80 -0.15
N LYS A 175 43.23 33.90 -0.30
CA LYS A 175 42.71 35.29 -0.30
C LYS A 175 42.85 36.05 -1.62
N ASN A 176 43.60 35.53 -2.60
CA ASN A 176 43.80 36.19 -3.90
C ASN A 176 42.99 35.53 -5.03
N GLY A 177 41.80 35.03 -4.71
CA GLY A 177 40.92 34.33 -5.64
C GLY A 177 39.44 34.64 -5.46
N ILE A 178 39.06 35.91 -5.24
CA ILE A 178 37.77 36.54 -5.59
C ILE A 178 38.02 38.02 -5.91
#